data_AF-A0A7J7XFY8-F1
#
_entry.id   AF-A0A7J7XFY8-F1
#
_cell.length_a   1.000
_cell.length_b   1.000
_cell.length_c   1.000
_cell.angle_alpha   90.00
_cell.angle_beta   90.00
_cell.angle_gamma   90.00
#
_symmetry.space_group_name_H-M   'P 1'
#
loop_
_entity.id
_entity.type
_entity.pdbx_description
1 polymer ?
#
loop_
_entity_poly.entity_id
_entity_poly.type
_entity_poly.pdbx_seq_one_letter_code
_entity_poly.pdbx_strand_id
1 'polypeptide(L)'
;MRLKIGFILRSLLLVGSFLGLVVLWSSLSPRLDDPSPLSRMREDRDVNNPMPNRGGNGLVPGDDRFKPVVPWPHVEGVEVDLESIRRKHKAKNEQEHHAGGENQRDIMQRQYLTFKPQTFTYRDPVLRPGVLGNFEPKEPEPHGVVGGPGENAKPLVLGPELKHAVQASIKEFGFNMVASDMISLDRSVNDLRQEECKYWHYDENLLVSSVIIVFHNEGWSTLMRTVHSVIKRTPRKYLAEIVLIDDFSNKGNGYGIDILSIK
;
A
#
# COMPACT_ATOMS: atom_id res chain seq x y z
N MET A 1 -55.39 -36.94 18.70
CA MET A 1 -55.27 -35.48 18.50
C MET A 1 -55.85 -35.14 17.14
N ARG A 2 -56.98 -34.40 17.08
CA ARG A 2 -57.60 -34.02 15.80
C ARG A 2 -56.88 -32.78 15.25
N LEU A 3 -56.02 -32.95 14.24
CA LEU A 3 -55.46 -31.80 13.52
C LEU A 3 -56.61 -31.01 12.91
N LYS A 4 -56.80 -29.78 13.36
CA LYS A 4 -57.79 -28.87 12.79
C LYS A 4 -57.35 -28.56 11.36
N ILE A 5 -58.20 -28.84 10.38
CA ILE A 5 -57.98 -28.58 8.95
C ILE A 5 -57.44 -27.17 8.66
N GLY A 6 -57.81 -26.18 9.48
CA GLY A 6 -57.27 -24.82 9.40
C GLY A 6 -55.75 -24.68 9.64
N PHE A 7 -55.13 -25.57 10.43
CA PHE A 7 -53.67 -25.58 10.61
C PHE A 7 -52.94 -26.11 9.38
N ILE A 8 -53.49 -27.13 8.72
CA ILE A 8 -52.93 -27.70 7.49
C ILE A 8 -53.01 -26.67 6.35
N LEU A 9 -54.14 -25.97 6.24
CA LEU A 9 -54.34 -24.95 5.21
C LEU A 9 -53.39 -23.74 5.39
N ARG A 10 -53.16 -23.30 6.64
CA ARG A 10 -52.19 -22.24 6.95
C ARG A 10 -50.74 -22.68 6.71
N SER A 11 -50.41 -23.94 7.02
CA SER A 11 -49.09 -24.49 6.75
C SER A 11 -48.82 -24.58 5.24
N LEU A 12 -49.80 -24.99 4.45
CA LEU A 12 -49.68 -25.05 2.98
C LEU A 12 -49.54 -23.66 2.36
N LEU A 13 -50.27 -22.65 2.87
CA LEU A 13 -50.13 -21.27 2.43
C LEU A 13 -48.74 -20.69 2.76
N LEU A 14 -48.20 -21.00 3.94
CA LEU A 14 -46.85 -20.55 4.33
C LEU A 14 -45.77 -21.20 3.46
N VAL A 15 -45.85 -22.51 3.24
CA VAL A 15 -44.89 -23.24 2.40
C VAL A 15 -44.99 -22.80 0.95
N GLY A 16 -46.20 -22.58 0.43
CA GLY A 16 -46.42 -22.06 -0.92
C GLY A 16 -45.87 -20.65 -1.12
N SER A 17 -46.07 -19.76 -0.14
CA SER A 17 -45.51 -18.40 -0.16
C SER A 17 -43.98 -18.42 -0.11
N PHE A 18 -43.39 -19.27 0.74
CA PHE A 18 -41.95 -19.43 0.84
C PHE A 18 -41.33 -19.97 -0.46
N LEU A 19 -41.93 -21.01 -1.06
CA LEU A 19 -41.48 -21.55 -2.34
C LEU A 19 -41.62 -20.53 -3.47
N GLY A 20 -42.71 -19.75 -3.50
CA GLY A 20 -42.89 -18.66 -4.45
C GLY A 20 -41.83 -17.57 -4.33
N LEU A 21 -41.48 -17.18 -3.10
CA LEU A 21 -40.42 -16.21 -2.85
C LEU A 21 -39.04 -16.75 -3.25
N VAL A 22 -38.74 -18.03 -2.97
CA VAL A 22 -37.47 -18.66 -3.37
C VAL A 22 -37.33 -18.74 -4.90
N VAL A 23 -38.41 -19.06 -5.62
CA VAL A 23 -38.40 -19.06 -7.10
C VAL A 23 -38.24 -17.65 -7.66
N LEU A 24 -38.90 -16.66 -7.05
CA LEU A 24 -38.78 -15.25 -7.44
C LEU A 24 -37.36 -14.71 -7.17
N TRP A 25 -36.73 -15.11 -6.06
CA TRP A 25 -35.36 -14.72 -5.71
C TRP A 25 -34.31 -15.40 -6.58
N SER A 26 -34.54 -16.65 -7.01
CA SER A 26 -33.70 -17.34 -7.99
C SER A 26 -33.85 -16.76 -9.41
N SER A 27 -34.98 -16.12 -9.72
CA SER A 27 -35.22 -15.42 -10.98
C SER A 27 -34.57 -14.02 -11.04
N LEU A 28 -34.49 -13.33 -9.88
CA LEU A 28 -33.93 -11.98 -9.78
C LEU A 28 -32.46 -11.94 -9.34
N SER A 29 -31.88 -13.06 -8.87
CA SER A 29 -30.44 -13.13 -8.62
C SER A 29 -29.68 -13.18 -9.94
N PRO A 30 -28.71 -12.27 -10.17
CA PRO A 30 -27.93 -12.29 -11.39
C PRO A 30 -27.11 -13.58 -11.47
N ARG A 31 -27.06 -14.19 -12.66
CA ARG A 31 -26.19 -15.33 -12.93
C ARG A 31 -24.73 -14.86 -12.87
N LEU A 32 -23.88 -15.68 -12.26
CA LEU A 32 -22.44 -15.42 -12.04
C LEU A 32 -21.63 -15.17 -13.33
N ASP A 33 -22.23 -15.39 -14.51
CA ASP A 33 -21.56 -15.28 -15.81
C ASP A 33 -21.92 -14.01 -16.60
N ASP A 34 -22.73 -13.08 -16.06
CA ASP A 34 -23.03 -11.81 -16.74
C ASP A 34 -22.05 -10.71 -16.32
N PRO A 35 -21.20 -10.19 -17.22
CA PRO A 35 -20.24 -9.15 -16.88
C PRO A 35 -20.96 -7.84 -16.53
N SER A 36 -20.49 -7.18 -15.47
CA SER A 36 -21.04 -5.90 -15.00
C SER A 36 -21.03 -4.84 -16.12
N PRO A 37 -21.96 -3.86 -16.13
CA PRO A 37 -21.99 -2.78 -17.13
C PRO A 37 -20.68 -1.98 -17.22
N LEU A 38 -19.91 -1.97 -16.13
CA LEU A 38 -18.60 -1.32 -16.05
C LEU A 38 -17.50 -2.13 -16.78
N SER A 39 -17.63 -3.45 -16.83
CA SER A 39 -16.72 -4.34 -17.57
C SER A 39 -16.84 -4.12 -19.08
N ARG A 40 -18.08 -3.96 -19.60
CA ARG A 40 -18.32 -3.62 -21.02
C ARG A 40 -17.70 -2.28 -21.43
N MET A 41 -17.69 -1.30 -20.54
CA MET A 41 -17.07 0.01 -20.81
C MET A 41 -15.53 -0.05 -20.84
N ARG A 42 -14.94 -1.03 -20.16
CA ARG A 42 -13.48 -1.25 -20.12
C ARG A 42 -13.01 -2.02 -21.36
N GLU A 43 -13.78 -3.02 -21.78
CA GLU A 43 -13.46 -3.86 -22.94
C GLU A 43 -13.59 -3.07 -24.27
N ASP A 44 -14.56 -2.17 -24.38
CA ASP A 44 -14.72 -1.31 -25.57
C ASP A 44 -13.60 -0.25 -25.72
N ARG A 45 -12.86 0.04 -24.63
CA ARG A 45 -11.63 0.85 -24.69
C ARG A 45 -10.41 0.05 -25.12
N ASP A 46 -10.32 -1.21 -24.71
CA ASP A 46 -9.16 -2.07 -25.04
C ASP A 46 -9.20 -2.55 -26.51
N VAL A 47 -10.37 -2.68 -27.13
CA VAL A 47 -10.53 -3.04 -28.55
C VAL A 47 -10.09 -1.93 -29.51
N ASN A 48 -10.05 -0.68 -29.06
CA ASN A 48 -9.74 0.49 -29.91
C ASN A 48 -8.26 0.94 -29.85
N ASN A 49 -7.38 0.20 -29.16
CA ASN A 49 -5.95 0.49 -29.16
C ASN A 49 -5.19 -0.51 -30.04
N PRO A 50 -4.63 -0.09 -31.19
CA PRO A 50 -3.80 -0.97 -32.00
C PRO A 50 -2.46 -1.26 -31.29
N MET A 51 -2.16 -2.54 -31.08
CA MET A 51 -0.83 -3.03 -30.66
C MET A 51 0.25 -2.56 -31.65
N PRO A 52 1.44 -2.09 -31.20
CA PRO A 52 2.52 -1.77 -32.12
C PRO A 52 3.17 -3.07 -32.60
N ASN A 53 3.16 -3.22 -33.92
CA ASN A 53 3.68 -4.34 -34.68
C ASN A 53 5.22 -4.36 -34.61
N ARG A 54 5.80 -5.54 -34.36
CA ARG A 54 7.26 -5.75 -34.31
C ARG A 54 7.77 -5.92 -35.74
N GLY A 55 8.36 -4.87 -36.32
CA GLY A 55 9.04 -4.97 -37.62
C GLY A 55 9.59 -3.64 -38.16
N GLY A 56 10.91 -3.57 -38.29
CA GLY A 56 11.70 -2.89 -39.34
C GLY A 56 11.37 -1.46 -39.83
N ASN A 57 12.39 -0.60 -39.69
CA ASN A 57 12.76 0.55 -40.53
C ASN A 57 12.14 1.94 -40.21
N GLY A 58 13.01 2.77 -39.62
CA GLY A 58 13.14 4.24 -39.70
C GLY A 58 11.94 5.12 -40.05
N LEU A 59 11.55 5.96 -39.08
CA LEU A 59 11.37 7.42 -39.18
C LEU A 59 10.79 7.96 -37.85
N VAL A 60 11.39 9.02 -37.32
CA VAL A 60 11.00 9.74 -36.07
C VAL A 60 9.79 10.63 -36.37
N PRO A 61 8.73 10.68 -35.52
CA PRO A 61 8.52 11.86 -34.65
C PRO A 61 7.75 11.64 -33.32
N GLY A 62 8.09 12.46 -32.31
CA GLY A 62 7.20 12.91 -31.22
C GLY A 62 7.13 12.08 -29.93
N ASP A 63 7.94 12.43 -28.92
CA ASP A 63 8.04 11.74 -27.61
C ASP A 63 7.28 12.53 -26.52
N ASP A 64 5.96 12.35 -26.43
CA ASP A 64 5.13 12.83 -25.31
C ASP A 64 4.95 11.75 -24.22
N ARG A 65 5.95 10.90 -24.02
CA ARG A 65 5.93 9.90 -22.94
C ARG A 65 6.47 10.51 -21.66
N PHE A 66 5.66 10.43 -20.60
CA PHE A 66 6.03 10.76 -19.22
C PHE A 66 7.42 10.17 -18.88
N LYS A 67 8.38 11.06 -18.62
CA LYS A 67 9.71 10.70 -18.13
C LYS A 67 9.70 10.91 -16.61
N PRO A 68 9.74 9.84 -15.80
CA PRO A 68 9.80 9.99 -14.35
C PRO A 68 11.08 10.74 -13.96
N VAL A 69 10.97 11.61 -12.95
CA VAL A 69 12.09 12.46 -12.48
C VAL A 69 13.22 11.60 -11.88
N VAL A 70 12.91 10.37 -11.47
CA VAL A 70 13.86 9.36 -11.02
C VAL A 70 13.71 8.06 -11.84
N PRO A 71 14.80 7.43 -12.28
CA PRO A 71 14.71 6.11 -12.89
C PRO A 71 14.24 5.08 -11.85
N TRP A 72 13.30 4.22 -12.25
CA TRP A 72 12.77 3.15 -11.40
C TRP A 72 13.92 2.24 -10.91
N PRO A 73 14.00 1.95 -9.59
CA PRO A 73 14.96 0.99 -9.08
C PRO A 73 14.64 -0.43 -9.58
N HIS A 74 15.66 -1.29 -9.60
CA HIS A 74 15.51 -2.68 -10.01
C HIS A 74 14.73 -3.43 -8.92
N VAL A 75 13.55 -3.96 -9.27
CA VAL A 75 12.69 -4.69 -8.33
C VAL A 75 13.06 -6.17 -8.36
N GLU A 76 13.81 -6.63 -7.37
CA GLU A 76 13.99 -8.07 -7.10
C GLU A 76 12.90 -8.53 -6.12
N GLY A 77 11.88 -9.21 -6.63
CA GLY A 77 10.92 -9.91 -5.76
C GLY A 77 11.57 -11.16 -5.17
N VAL A 78 11.91 -11.15 -3.88
CA VAL A 78 12.30 -12.35 -3.14
C VAL A 78 11.16 -12.67 -2.16
N GLU A 79 10.39 -13.71 -2.48
CA GLU A 79 9.36 -14.26 -1.61
C GLU A 79 10.03 -14.95 -0.42
N VAL A 80 9.67 -14.55 0.81
CA VAL A 80 10.22 -15.13 2.05
C VAL A 80 9.13 -15.93 2.75
N ASP A 81 9.25 -17.26 2.74
CA ASP A 81 8.33 -18.17 3.46
C ASP A 81 8.55 -18.08 4.98
N LEU A 82 7.70 -17.29 5.65
CA LEU A 82 7.73 -17.09 7.10
C LEU A 82 7.40 -18.38 7.90
N GLU A 83 6.61 -19.31 7.34
CA GLU A 83 6.27 -20.56 8.03
C GLU A 83 7.46 -21.52 8.10
N SER A 84 8.30 -21.55 7.05
CA SER A 84 9.55 -22.33 7.08
C SER A 84 10.50 -21.83 8.19
N ILE A 85 10.60 -20.51 8.36
CA ILE A 85 11.42 -19.87 9.40
C ILE A 85 10.84 -20.18 10.78
N ARG A 86 9.51 -20.04 10.95
CA ARG A 86 8.83 -20.32 12.22
C ARG A 86 8.99 -21.77 12.65
N ARG A 87 8.85 -22.73 11.72
CA ARG A 87 9.06 -24.16 11.99
C ARG A 87 10.51 -24.46 12.35
N LYS A 88 11.47 -23.84 11.66
CA LYS A 88 12.91 -23.98 11.96
C LYS A 88 13.25 -23.46 13.36
N HIS A 89 12.69 -22.32 13.77
CA HIS A 89 12.89 -21.76 15.12
C HIS A 89 12.20 -22.60 16.19
N LYS A 90 10.99 -23.10 15.91
CA LYS A 90 10.28 -24.01 16.82
C LYS A 90 11.05 -25.32 17.03
N ALA A 91 11.53 -25.96 15.96
CA ALA A 91 12.33 -27.18 16.04
C ALA A 91 13.65 -26.96 16.80
N LYS A 92 14.30 -25.79 16.62
CA LYS A 92 15.51 -25.43 17.37
C LYS A 92 15.23 -25.28 18.87
N ASN A 93 14.14 -24.59 19.25
CA ASN A 93 13.75 -24.42 20.65
C ASN A 93 13.32 -25.75 21.30
N GLU A 94 12.65 -26.64 20.57
CA GLU A 94 12.28 -27.98 21.04
C GLU A 94 13.50 -28.89 21.23
N GLN A 95 14.54 -28.76 20.38
CA GLN A 95 15.82 -29.45 20.56
C GLN A 95 16.61 -28.93 21.77
N GLU A 96 16.58 -27.62 22.05
CA GLU A 96 17.20 -27.04 23.24
C GLU A 96 16.47 -27.46 24.53
N HIS A 97 15.14 -27.62 24.50
CA HIS A 97 14.36 -28.08 25.65
C HIS A 97 14.52 -29.56 25.99
N HIS A 98 14.90 -30.42 25.03
CA HIS A 98 15.14 -31.85 25.29
C HIS A 98 16.58 -32.18 25.76
N ALA A 99 17.49 -31.20 25.79
CA ALA A 99 18.89 -31.40 26.20
C ALA A 99 19.25 -30.80 27.58
N GLY A 100 18.34 -30.06 28.23
CA GLY A 100 18.60 -29.38 29.50
C GLY A 100 17.71 -29.89 30.63
N GLY A 101 18.26 -30.64 31.58
CA GLY A 101 17.62 -30.87 32.88
C GLY A 101 17.43 -29.53 33.61
N GLU A 102 16.26 -29.33 34.20
CA GLU A 102 15.88 -28.08 34.88
C GLU A 102 16.80 -27.76 36.06
N ASN A 103 17.84 -26.95 35.81
CA ASN A 103 18.68 -26.39 36.85
C ASN A 103 17.97 -25.14 37.42
N GLN A 104 17.54 -25.21 38.68
CA GLN A 104 16.88 -24.14 39.45
C GLN A 104 17.62 -22.78 39.44
N ARG A 105 18.90 -22.75 39.05
CA ARG A 105 19.71 -21.53 38.85
C ARG A 105 19.25 -20.69 37.64
N ASP A 106 18.70 -21.30 36.59
CA ASP A 106 18.19 -20.57 35.42
C ASP A 106 16.90 -19.79 35.72
N ILE A 107 16.12 -20.24 36.71
CA ILE A 107 14.85 -19.60 37.09
C ILE A 107 15.10 -18.23 37.74
N MET A 108 16.19 -18.08 38.52
CA MET A 108 16.57 -16.79 39.12
C MET A 108 17.24 -15.81 38.13
N GLN A 109 17.91 -16.30 37.09
CA GLN A 109 18.53 -15.42 36.08
C GLN A 109 17.52 -14.75 35.14
N ARG A 110 16.30 -15.29 35.02
CA ARG A 110 15.20 -14.67 34.24
C ARG A 110 14.68 -13.35 34.84
N GLN A 111 15.04 -13.01 36.07
CA GLN A 111 14.45 -11.89 36.81
C GLN A 111 15.07 -10.52 36.51
N TYR A 112 16.15 -10.44 35.74
CA TYR A 112 16.75 -9.16 35.31
C TYR A 112 17.08 -9.18 33.81
N LEU A 113 16.07 -9.09 32.96
CA LEU A 113 16.28 -8.87 31.53
C LEU A 113 16.96 -7.50 31.34
N THR A 114 18.13 -7.48 30.70
CA THR A 114 18.82 -6.23 30.34
C THR A 114 18.84 -6.09 28.82
N PHE A 115 18.71 -4.86 28.34
CA PHE A 115 18.89 -4.57 26.92
C PHE A 115 20.36 -4.71 26.52
N LYS A 116 20.59 -4.99 25.23
CA LYS A 116 21.95 -4.95 24.69
C LYS A 116 22.54 -3.55 24.89
N PRO A 117 23.79 -3.43 25.35
CA PRO A 117 24.42 -2.13 25.52
C PRO A 117 24.61 -1.44 24.17
N GLN A 118 24.60 -0.10 24.19
CA GLN A 118 24.87 0.70 23.01
C GLN A 118 26.34 0.54 22.59
N THR A 119 26.56 0.02 21.39
CA THR A 119 27.92 -0.11 20.80
C THR A 119 28.18 0.95 19.73
N PHE A 120 27.13 1.53 19.16
CA PHE A 120 27.23 2.52 18.10
C PHE A 120 27.43 3.92 18.68
N THR A 121 28.56 4.55 18.33
CA THR A 121 28.87 5.92 18.74
C THR A 121 28.29 6.91 17.73
N TYR A 122 27.40 7.78 18.19
CA TYR A 122 26.78 8.84 17.41
C TYR A 122 26.94 10.17 18.17
N ARG A 123 27.19 11.26 17.46
CA ARG A 123 27.30 12.59 18.04
C ARG A 123 25.99 13.35 17.89
N ASP A 124 25.57 14.03 18.95
CA ASP A 124 24.37 14.84 18.92
C ASP A 124 24.45 15.95 17.85
N PRO A 125 23.32 16.26 17.19
CA PRO A 125 23.30 17.29 16.18
C PRO A 125 23.55 18.68 16.79
N VAL A 126 24.10 19.58 15.98
CA VAL A 126 24.44 20.95 16.41
C VAL A 126 23.62 21.94 15.61
N LEU A 127 22.85 22.78 16.29
CA LEU A 127 22.15 23.90 15.68
C LEU A 127 23.14 25.01 15.33
N ARG A 128 23.14 25.45 14.06
CA ARG A 128 23.98 26.56 13.59
C ARG A 128 23.11 27.63 12.93
N PRO A 129 22.59 28.60 13.70
CA PRO A 129 21.69 29.62 13.15
C PRO A 129 22.29 30.34 11.94
N GLY A 130 21.51 30.45 10.86
CA GLY A 130 21.92 31.13 9.63
C GLY A 130 22.83 30.32 8.70
N VAL A 131 23.26 29.12 9.09
CA VAL A 131 24.00 28.19 8.23
C VAL A 131 23.08 27.03 7.88
N LEU A 132 22.75 26.89 6.60
CA LEU A 132 21.85 25.84 6.14
C LEU A 132 22.40 24.45 6.50
N GLY A 133 21.53 23.61 7.05
CA GLY A 133 21.84 22.27 7.54
C GLY A 133 22.36 21.35 6.43
N ASN A 134 23.18 20.37 6.81
CA ASN A 134 23.81 19.45 5.86
C ASN A 134 22.85 18.44 5.20
N PHE A 135 21.61 18.34 5.69
CA PHE A 135 20.56 17.50 5.14
C PHE A 135 19.44 18.28 4.43
N GLU A 136 19.53 19.61 4.38
CA GLU A 136 18.54 20.42 3.67
C GLU A 136 18.77 20.32 2.15
N PRO A 137 17.71 20.24 1.33
CA PRO A 137 17.84 20.32 -0.12
C PRO A 137 18.53 21.62 -0.55
N LYS A 138 19.57 21.51 -1.39
CA LYS A 138 20.30 22.69 -1.92
C LYS A 138 19.46 23.49 -2.91
N GLU A 139 18.58 22.79 -3.62
CA GLU A 139 17.66 23.34 -4.60
C GLU A 139 16.23 22.93 -4.23
N PRO A 140 15.23 23.75 -4.59
CA PRO A 140 13.84 23.41 -4.34
C PRO A 140 13.48 22.08 -5.02
N GLU A 141 12.65 21.29 -4.34
CA GLU A 141 12.21 20.00 -4.86
C GLU A 141 11.47 20.17 -6.20
N PRO A 142 11.84 19.46 -7.28
CA PRO A 142 11.15 19.57 -8.55
C PRO A 142 9.72 19.04 -8.43
N HIS A 143 8.79 19.73 -9.08
CA HIS A 143 7.41 19.27 -9.22
C HIS A 143 7.37 17.94 -9.98
N GLY A 144 6.46 17.06 -9.59
CA GLY A 144 6.24 15.80 -10.30
C GLY A 144 5.64 16.06 -11.69
N VAL A 145 4.66 16.98 -11.76
CA VAL A 145 4.15 17.55 -13.01
C VAL A 145 4.19 19.07 -12.87
N VAL A 146 4.85 19.75 -13.81
CA VAL A 146 4.98 21.22 -13.78
C VAL A 146 3.59 21.86 -13.85
N GLY A 147 3.17 22.54 -12.78
CA GLY A 147 1.84 23.14 -12.68
C GLY A 147 0.70 22.14 -12.51
N GLY A 148 1.03 20.88 -12.19
CA GLY A 148 0.06 19.82 -11.99
C GLY A 148 -0.83 20.04 -10.75
N PRO A 149 -1.98 19.35 -10.70
CA PRO A 149 -2.87 19.40 -9.54
C PRO A 149 -2.18 18.84 -8.29
N GLY A 150 -2.39 19.49 -7.13
CA GLY A 150 -1.89 19.03 -5.83
C GLY A 150 -0.39 19.25 -5.56
N GLU A 151 0.36 19.89 -6.47
CA GLU A 151 1.75 20.31 -6.24
C GLU A 151 1.84 21.39 -5.15
N ASN A 152 2.95 21.41 -4.40
CA ASN A 152 3.15 22.22 -3.20
C ASN A 152 2.03 22.06 -2.15
N ALA A 153 1.40 20.89 -2.13
CA ALA A 153 0.21 20.60 -1.33
C ALA A 153 -0.95 21.60 -1.52
N LYS A 154 -1.07 22.22 -2.70
CA LYS A 154 -2.22 23.08 -3.00
C LYS A 154 -3.51 22.25 -3.00
N PRO A 155 -4.62 22.79 -2.44
CA PRO A 155 -5.89 22.08 -2.42
C PRO A 155 -6.39 21.83 -3.85
N LEU A 156 -6.80 20.58 -4.14
CA LEU A 156 -7.46 20.21 -5.37
C LEU A 156 -8.97 20.16 -5.14
N VAL A 157 -9.69 21.12 -5.71
CA VAL A 157 -11.16 21.18 -5.65
C VAL A 157 -11.70 20.68 -6.99
N LEU A 158 -12.48 19.59 -6.95
CA LEU A 158 -13.13 19.01 -8.12
C LEU A 158 -14.51 19.62 -8.34
N GLY A 159 -14.97 19.62 -9.59
CA GLY A 159 -16.29 20.13 -9.96
C GLY A 159 -17.43 19.15 -9.65
N PRO A 160 -18.69 19.61 -9.76
CA PRO A 160 -19.88 18.81 -9.46
C PRO A 160 -20.06 17.60 -10.39
N GLU A 161 -19.47 17.62 -11.58
CA GLU A 161 -19.52 16.53 -12.56
C GLU A 161 -18.92 15.22 -12.05
N LEU A 162 -17.92 15.30 -11.18
CA LEU A 162 -17.25 14.13 -10.59
C LEU A 162 -17.88 13.68 -9.26
N LYS A 163 -18.91 14.38 -8.76
CA LYS A 163 -19.47 14.15 -7.41
C LYS A 163 -19.87 12.69 -7.16
N HIS A 164 -20.47 12.02 -8.14
CA HIS A 164 -20.86 10.62 -8.00
C HIS A 164 -19.66 9.68 -7.89
N ALA A 165 -18.62 9.90 -8.71
CA ALA A 165 -17.39 9.12 -8.66
C ALA A 165 -16.62 9.37 -7.34
N VAL A 166 -16.56 10.63 -6.91
CA VAL A 166 -15.99 11.01 -5.60
C VAL A 166 -16.72 10.28 -4.47
N GLN A 167 -18.05 10.33 -4.43
CA GLN A 167 -18.85 9.67 -3.40
C GLN A 167 -18.66 8.15 -3.40
N ALA A 168 -18.58 7.52 -4.59
CA ALA A 168 -18.32 6.10 -4.73
C ALA A 168 -16.93 5.73 -4.17
N SER A 169 -15.89 6.50 -4.53
CA SER A 169 -14.53 6.25 -4.03
C SER A 169 -14.40 6.44 -2.51
N ILE A 170 -15.05 7.46 -1.95
CA ILE A 170 -15.07 7.69 -0.50
C ILE A 170 -15.78 6.53 0.20
N LYS A 171 -16.88 6.02 -0.37
CA LYS A 171 -17.59 4.87 0.19
C LYS A 171 -16.72 3.60 0.21
N GLU A 172 -15.85 3.45 -0.79
CA GLU A 172 -15.03 2.26 -0.96
C GLU A 172 -13.69 2.30 -0.19
N PHE A 173 -13.02 3.46 -0.14
CA PHE A 173 -11.66 3.60 0.40
C PHE A 173 -11.58 4.58 1.59
N GLY A 174 -12.65 5.32 1.91
CA GLY A 174 -12.64 6.36 2.93
C GLY A 174 -12.02 7.70 2.50
N PHE A 175 -11.46 7.77 1.29
CA PHE A 175 -10.81 8.96 0.73
C PHE A 175 -11.28 9.26 -0.70
N ASN A 176 -11.06 10.49 -1.17
CA ASN A 176 -11.36 10.88 -2.54
C ASN A 176 -10.29 10.34 -3.51
N MET A 177 -10.46 9.10 -3.97
CA MET A 177 -9.53 8.48 -4.91
C MET A 177 -9.49 9.19 -6.25
N VAL A 178 -10.62 9.73 -6.72
CA VAL A 178 -10.68 10.49 -7.98
C VAL A 178 -9.71 11.67 -7.95
N ALA A 179 -9.67 12.41 -6.84
CA ALA A 179 -8.71 13.48 -6.65
C ALA A 179 -7.28 12.95 -6.51
N SER A 180 -7.06 11.89 -5.73
CA SER A 180 -5.73 11.29 -5.55
C SER A 180 -5.13 10.85 -6.89
N ASP A 181 -5.90 10.16 -7.73
CA ASP A 181 -5.45 9.61 -9.01
C ASP A 181 -5.02 10.70 -10.00
N MET A 182 -5.55 11.92 -9.88
CA MET A 182 -5.15 13.08 -10.69
C MET A 182 -3.84 13.73 -10.21
N ILE A 183 -3.47 13.56 -8.95
CA ILE A 183 -2.29 14.17 -8.35
C ILE A 183 -1.08 13.27 -8.62
N SER A 184 0.04 13.85 -9.06
CA SER A 184 1.29 13.12 -9.34
C SER A 184 1.80 12.31 -8.13
N LEU A 185 2.21 11.06 -8.36
CA LEU A 185 2.85 10.22 -7.34
C LEU A 185 4.11 10.88 -6.75
N ASP A 186 4.83 11.67 -7.57
CA ASP A 186 6.04 12.39 -7.21
C ASP A 186 5.79 13.88 -6.85
N ARG A 187 4.57 14.25 -6.43
CA ARG A 187 4.24 15.64 -6.12
C ARG A 187 5.19 16.26 -5.09
N SER A 188 5.47 17.55 -5.27
CA SER A 188 6.04 18.42 -4.26
C SER A 188 5.03 18.69 -3.13
N VAL A 189 5.52 18.93 -1.92
CA VAL A 189 4.72 19.18 -0.71
C VAL A 189 5.19 20.50 -0.09
N ASN A 190 4.31 21.19 0.63
CA ASN A 190 4.69 22.39 1.38
C ASN A 190 5.53 22.04 2.62
N ASP A 191 6.46 22.92 2.98
CA ASP A 191 7.23 22.78 4.22
C ASP A 191 6.42 23.31 5.41
N LEU A 192 6.06 22.40 6.32
CA LEU A 192 5.34 22.72 7.57
C LEU A 192 6.28 22.80 8.79
N ARG A 193 7.58 22.56 8.61
CA ARG A 193 8.55 22.59 9.69
C ARG A 193 8.76 24.02 10.18
N GLN A 194 9.21 24.15 11.43
CA GLN A 194 9.69 25.43 11.92
C GLN A 194 10.99 25.81 11.22
N GLU A 195 11.22 27.11 11.05
CA GLU A 195 12.39 27.62 10.32
C GLU A 195 13.72 27.14 10.96
N GLU A 196 13.76 26.98 12.28
CA GLU A 196 14.92 26.44 13.00
C GLU A 196 15.33 25.02 12.55
N CYS A 197 14.38 24.20 12.08
CA CYS A 197 14.65 22.83 11.63
C CYS A 197 15.66 22.79 10.47
N LYS A 198 15.76 23.86 9.68
CA LYS A 198 16.64 23.94 8.50
C LYS A 198 18.11 24.18 8.84
N TYR A 199 18.43 24.51 10.10
CA TYR A 199 19.78 24.91 10.51
C TYR A 199 20.47 23.86 11.42
N TRP A 200 19.89 22.66 11.54
CA TRP A 200 20.51 21.56 12.27
C TRP A 200 21.55 20.85 11.42
N HIS A 201 22.72 20.62 12.02
CA HIS A 201 23.77 19.82 11.43
C HIS A 201 23.87 18.47 12.14
N TYR A 202 23.64 17.40 11.40
CA TYR A 202 23.65 16.02 11.89
C TYR A 202 24.97 15.34 11.51
N ASP A 203 25.42 14.40 12.33
CA ASP A 203 26.50 13.50 11.92
C ASP A 203 26.00 12.61 10.76
N GLU A 204 26.84 12.40 9.75
CA GLU A 204 26.49 11.54 8.62
C GLU A 204 26.58 10.05 8.96
N ASN A 205 27.14 9.70 10.11
CA ASN A 205 27.16 8.34 10.64
C ASN A 205 25.78 7.93 11.20
N LEU A 206 24.73 7.97 10.37
CA LEU A 206 23.40 7.51 10.72
C LEU A 206 23.26 6.00 10.46
N LEU A 207 22.40 5.35 11.23
CA LEU A 207 22.03 3.96 10.98
C LEU A 207 21.20 3.83 9.70
N VAL A 208 21.38 2.73 8.99
CA VAL A 208 20.51 2.36 7.85
C VAL A 208 19.15 1.88 8.37
N SER A 209 18.09 2.14 7.61
CA SER A 209 16.71 1.82 8.00
C SER A 209 15.99 1.04 6.91
N SER A 210 15.24 0.01 7.31
CA SER A 210 14.22 -0.64 6.49
C SER A 210 12.87 0.01 6.80
N VAL A 211 12.16 0.48 5.76
CA VAL A 211 10.84 1.10 5.92
C VAL A 211 9.77 0.06 5.68
N ILE A 212 9.00 -0.27 6.71
CA ILE A 212 7.94 -1.28 6.64
C ILE A 212 6.58 -0.59 6.49
N ILE A 213 5.84 -0.92 5.43
CA ILE A 213 4.51 -0.39 5.14
C ILE A 213 3.54 -1.57 5.08
N VAL A 214 2.69 -1.68 6.09
CA VAL A 214 1.59 -2.65 6.09
C VAL A 214 0.39 -2.01 5.42
N PHE A 215 -0.25 -2.72 4.48
CA PHE A 215 -1.43 -2.23 3.79
C PHE A 215 -2.52 -3.30 3.73
N HIS A 216 -3.77 -2.87 3.73
CA HIS A 216 -4.94 -3.73 3.54
C HIS A 216 -5.98 -2.98 2.71
N ASN A 217 -6.26 -3.45 1.49
CA ASN A 217 -7.23 -2.84 0.56
C ASN A 217 -7.00 -1.34 0.31
N GLU A 218 -5.74 -0.88 0.40
CA GLU A 218 -5.34 0.51 0.22
C GLU A 218 -5.54 0.96 -1.24
N GLY A 219 -5.83 2.25 -1.44
CA GLY A 219 -5.90 2.82 -2.78
C GLY A 219 -4.53 2.78 -3.49
N TRP A 220 -4.49 2.41 -4.77
CA TRP A 220 -3.23 2.32 -5.51
C TRP A 220 -2.43 3.63 -5.47
N SER A 221 -3.08 4.76 -5.76
CA SER A 221 -2.41 6.06 -5.81
C SER A 221 -1.94 6.56 -4.45
N THR A 222 -2.60 6.16 -3.35
CA THR A 222 -2.18 6.54 -1.99
C THR A 222 -1.01 5.68 -1.52
N LEU A 223 -1.07 4.36 -1.72
CA LEU A 223 0.02 3.44 -1.41
C LEU A 223 1.29 3.80 -2.20
N MET A 224 1.19 3.94 -3.51
CA MET A 224 2.35 4.24 -4.35
C MET A 224 2.92 5.64 -4.07
N ARG A 225 2.09 6.65 -3.78
CA ARG A 225 2.59 7.98 -3.40
C ARG A 225 3.37 7.95 -2.09
N THR A 226 3.02 7.05 -1.17
CA THR A 226 3.76 6.83 0.07
C THR A 226 5.15 6.25 -0.23
N VAL A 227 5.21 5.21 -1.07
CA VAL A 227 6.47 4.61 -1.54
C VAL A 227 7.35 5.64 -2.24
N HIS A 228 6.80 6.38 -3.21
CA HIS A 228 7.51 7.45 -3.93
C HIS A 228 8.02 8.54 -2.99
N SER A 229 7.24 8.95 -2.00
CA SER A 229 7.68 9.96 -1.02
C SER A 229 8.89 9.48 -0.21
N VAL A 230 8.92 8.22 0.21
CA VAL A 230 10.06 7.64 0.93
C VAL A 230 11.31 7.66 0.04
N ILE A 231 11.20 7.17 -1.19
CA ILE A 231 12.32 7.11 -2.15
C ILE A 231 12.85 8.51 -2.48
N LYS A 232 11.95 9.48 -2.70
CA LYS A 232 12.30 10.84 -3.14
C LYS A 232 12.97 11.66 -2.03
N ARG A 233 12.57 11.46 -0.76
CA ARG A 233 12.97 12.33 0.37
C ARG A 233 13.93 11.67 1.37
N THR A 234 14.30 10.40 1.16
CA THR A 234 15.29 9.71 2.00
C THR A 234 16.63 9.63 1.26
N PRO A 235 17.75 10.02 1.87
CA PRO A 235 19.06 9.84 1.24
C PRO A 235 19.34 8.34 1.03
N ARG A 236 19.67 7.95 -0.21
CA ARG A 236 19.82 6.55 -0.65
C ARG A 236 20.74 5.69 0.23
N LYS A 237 21.81 6.27 0.79
CA LYS A 237 22.76 5.54 1.66
C LYS A 237 22.15 5.05 2.98
N TYR A 238 21.02 5.61 3.41
CA TYR A 238 20.35 5.24 4.66
C TYR A 238 19.08 4.41 4.45
N LEU A 239 18.57 4.33 3.21
CA LEU A 239 17.41 3.50 2.88
C LEU A 239 17.90 2.11 2.47
N ALA A 240 17.76 1.13 3.37
CA ALA A 240 18.19 -0.24 3.11
C ALA A 240 17.22 -0.96 2.17
N GLU A 241 15.92 -0.83 2.46
CA GLU A 241 14.83 -1.39 1.67
C GLU A 241 13.49 -0.77 2.09
N ILE A 242 12.48 -0.89 1.23
CA ILE A 242 11.07 -0.67 1.57
C ILE A 242 10.36 -2.02 1.50
N VAL A 243 9.80 -2.46 2.63
CA VAL A 243 9.06 -3.73 2.75
C VAL A 243 7.57 -3.42 2.78
N LEU A 244 6.86 -3.76 1.71
CA LEU A 244 5.40 -3.72 1.67
C LEU A 244 4.86 -5.06 2.15
N ILE A 245 3.98 -5.04 3.15
CA ILE A 245 3.35 -6.24 3.70
C ILE A 245 1.85 -6.14 3.40
N ASP A 246 1.34 -7.11 2.63
CA ASP A 246 -0.09 -7.22 2.37
C ASP A 246 -0.76 -7.98 3.53
N ASP A 247 -1.60 -7.29 4.30
CA ASP A 247 -2.42 -7.90 5.35
C ASP A 247 -3.70 -8.50 4.76
N PHE A 248 -3.55 -9.45 3.83
CA PHE A 248 -4.64 -10.19 3.20
C PHE A 248 -5.67 -9.28 2.49
N SER A 249 -5.21 -8.46 1.54
CA SER A 249 -6.07 -7.64 0.70
C SER A 249 -6.98 -8.51 -0.19
N ASN A 250 -8.25 -8.12 -0.26
CA ASN A 250 -9.26 -8.79 -1.08
C ASN A 250 -9.47 -8.08 -2.44
N LYS A 251 -8.92 -6.89 -2.61
CA LYS A 251 -8.98 -6.11 -3.85
C LYS A 251 -7.89 -6.59 -4.81
N GLY A 252 -8.28 -7.46 -5.73
CA GLY A 252 -7.38 -8.03 -6.75
C GLY A 252 -6.93 -7.01 -7.79
N ASN A 253 -5.87 -6.26 -7.49
CA ASN A 253 -4.99 -5.69 -8.51
C ASN A 253 -3.84 -6.68 -8.77
N GLY A 254 -4.15 -7.91 -9.20
CA GLY A 254 -3.26 -8.81 -9.94
C GLY A 254 -1.89 -9.19 -9.38
N TYR A 255 -1.52 -8.81 -8.16
CA TYR A 255 -0.23 -9.13 -7.57
C TYR A 255 -0.48 -9.87 -6.27
N GLY A 256 -0.44 -11.20 -6.32
CA GLY A 256 -0.32 -12.04 -5.13
C GLY A 256 1.08 -11.86 -4.54
N ILE A 257 1.34 -10.66 -4.01
CA ILE A 257 2.61 -10.29 -3.39
C ILE A 257 2.32 -10.11 -1.91
N ASP A 258 2.58 -11.16 -1.14
CA ASP A 258 2.44 -11.13 0.31
C ASP A 258 3.47 -10.16 0.93
N ILE A 259 4.67 -10.08 0.31
CA ILE A 259 5.77 -9.21 0.72
C ILE A 259 6.52 -8.68 -0.53
N LEU A 260 6.63 -7.36 -0.69
CA LEU A 260 7.49 -6.72 -1.69
C LEU A 260 8.67 -6.02 -1.00
N SER A 261 9.91 -6.36 -1.35
CA SER A 261 11.09 -5.58 -0.96
C SER A 261 11.58 -4.75 -2.16
N ILE A 262 11.71 -3.44 -1.97
CA ILE A 262 12.26 -2.49 -2.94
C ILE A 262 13.64 -2.07 -2.44
N LYS A 263 14.68 -2.34 -3.22
CA LYS A 263 16.08 -1.97 -2.94
C LYS A 263 16.57 -0.84 -3.87
#